data_AF-A0AAU4XG83-F1
#
_entry.id   AF-A0AAU4XG83-F1
#
_cell.length_a   1.000
_cell.length_b   1.000
_cell.length_c   1.000
_cell.angle_alpha   90.00
_cell.angle_beta   90.00
_cell.angle_gamma   90.00
#
_symmetry.space_group_name_H-M   'P 1'
#
loop_
_entity.id
_entity.type
_entity.pdbx_description
1 polymer ?
#
loop_
_entity_poly.entity_id
_entity_poly.type
_entity_poly.pdbx_seq_one_letter_code
_entity_poly.pdbx_strand_id
1 'polypeptide(L)'
;MSDLLTYAYAVVRNAEGLREATAPLRGVADSPVSLVTDSGDDQLGLVVSHVPGQDFQEDALKQHLEDLEWLEAVARAHHGVIEALGERTTVLPLRLATVYLDDNRAREMLEAGRTMFAERLALLSEHVEWGVKIYVESATALTEPTVPAAELTPGRAYLRNRRQQQSVRDTVYQAAQKAAERVEAAGRKHASDRVRHRVQQGLLADTAGAVGENVVNDAYLVPLKRCDDFLADVTHAAEGLDGVRVEATGPWAPYSFAMPFDESGGAAAAEGAPP
;
A
#
# COMPACT_ATOMS: atom_id res chain seq x y z
N MET A 1 -25.80 17.90 19.86
CA MET A 1 -24.33 17.82 19.92
C MET A 1 -23.96 16.61 19.12
N SER A 2 -23.25 16.78 18.00
CA SER A 2 -22.74 15.63 17.25
C SER A 2 -21.71 14.95 18.14
N ASP A 3 -21.90 13.67 18.41
CA ASP A 3 -20.92 12.88 19.16
C ASP A 3 -19.68 12.77 18.28
N LEU A 4 -18.55 13.32 18.73
CA LEU A 4 -17.32 13.31 17.96
C LEU A 4 -16.54 12.04 18.27
N LEU A 5 -16.07 11.37 17.24
CA LEU A 5 -15.18 10.22 17.34
C LEU A 5 -13.74 10.63 17.07
N THR A 6 -12.78 9.85 17.56
CA THR A 6 -11.35 10.09 17.37
C THR A 6 -10.83 9.23 16.23
N TYR A 7 -10.61 9.85 15.07
CA TYR A 7 -10.00 9.19 13.92
C TYR A 7 -8.48 9.22 14.05
N ALA A 8 -7.82 8.07 13.97
CA ALA A 8 -6.37 7.95 14.12
C ALA A 8 -5.66 7.69 12.78
N TYR A 9 -4.60 8.44 12.51
CA TYR A 9 -3.83 8.36 11.26
C TYR A 9 -2.57 7.52 11.41
N ALA A 10 -1.75 7.83 12.42
CA ALA A 10 -0.44 7.22 12.58
C ALA A 10 0.05 7.32 14.03
N VAL A 11 0.87 6.36 14.42
CA VAL A 11 1.73 6.48 15.62
C VAL A 11 3.07 7.07 15.18
N VAL A 12 3.61 7.99 15.96
CA VAL A 12 4.84 8.73 15.66
C VAL A 12 5.73 8.79 16.88
N ARG A 13 7.05 8.97 16.67
CA ARG A 13 7.91 9.47 17.75
C ARG A 13 7.52 10.92 18.00
N ASN A 14 7.18 11.24 19.24
CA ASN A 14 6.91 12.60 19.65
C ASN A 14 8.24 13.36 19.71
N ALA A 15 8.52 14.10 18.64
CA ALA A 15 9.70 14.94 18.49
C ALA A 15 9.33 16.40 18.74
N GLU A 16 10.34 17.20 19.11
CA GLU A 16 10.18 18.64 19.27
C GLU A 16 9.65 19.28 17.97
N GLY A 17 8.68 20.19 18.08
CA GLY A 17 8.08 20.87 16.93
C GLY A 17 6.98 20.10 16.20
N LEU A 18 6.71 18.83 16.57
CA LEU A 18 5.72 18.01 15.87
C LEU A 18 4.29 18.51 16.09
N ARG A 19 3.96 18.98 17.31
CA ARG A 19 2.62 19.54 17.60
C ARG A 19 2.36 20.78 16.76
N GLU A 20 3.32 21.69 16.68
CA GLU A 20 3.26 22.90 15.86
C GLU A 20 3.15 22.56 14.37
N ALA A 21 3.84 21.51 13.93
CA ALA A 21 3.78 21.02 12.56
C ALA A 21 2.44 20.39 12.20
N THR A 22 1.74 19.77 13.15
CA THR A 22 0.38 19.23 12.93
C THR A 22 -0.72 20.28 12.94
N ALA A 23 -0.52 21.39 13.67
CA ALA A 23 -1.54 22.44 13.82
C ALA A 23 -2.13 23.03 12.52
N PRO A 24 -1.36 23.25 11.43
CA PRO A 24 -1.91 23.73 10.17
C PRO A 24 -2.59 22.64 9.32
N LEU A 25 -2.42 21.36 9.66
CA LEU A 25 -2.93 20.26 8.85
C LEU A 25 -4.44 20.08 9.02
N ARG A 26 -5.09 19.73 7.91
CA ARG A 26 -6.49 19.31 7.84
C ARG A 26 -6.54 17.86 7.40
N GLY A 27 -7.28 17.07 8.16
CA GLY A 27 -7.41 15.65 7.93
C GLY A 27 -8.77 15.28 7.33
N VAL A 28 -9.21 14.07 7.63
CA VAL A 28 -10.52 13.54 7.25
C VAL A 28 -11.63 14.46 7.77
N ALA A 29 -12.68 14.64 6.96
CA ALA A 29 -13.79 15.56 7.21
C ALA A 29 -13.37 17.04 7.37
N ASP A 30 -12.20 17.43 6.82
CA ASP A 30 -11.59 18.76 7.00
C ASP A 30 -11.34 19.12 8.48
N SER A 31 -11.30 18.11 9.35
CA SER A 31 -11.07 18.29 10.78
C SER A 31 -9.62 18.68 11.05
N PRO A 32 -9.37 19.54 12.06
CA PRO A 32 -8.00 19.84 12.48
C PRO A 32 -7.29 18.56 12.93
N VAL A 33 -5.99 18.49 12.67
CA VAL A 33 -5.14 17.40 13.14
C VAL A 33 -4.50 17.79 14.47
N SER A 34 -4.45 16.85 15.41
CA SER A 34 -3.87 17.03 16.73
C SER A 34 -3.05 15.81 17.15
N LEU A 35 -2.32 15.94 18.25
CA LEU A 35 -1.48 14.88 18.81
C LEU A 35 -2.00 14.47 20.19
N VAL A 36 -2.36 13.20 20.34
CA VAL A 36 -2.63 12.57 21.64
C VAL A 36 -1.34 11.90 22.10
N THR A 37 -0.84 12.28 23.28
CA THR A 37 0.33 11.64 23.90
C THR A 37 -0.07 10.72 25.05
N ASP A 38 0.82 9.76 25.32
CA ASP A 38 0.73 8.82 26.44
C ASP A 38 1.08 9.53 27.76
N SER A 39 0.41 9.16 28.85
CA SER A 39 0.59 9.74 30.19
C SER A 39 1.94 9.40 30.87
N GLY A 40 2.62 8.31 30.46
CA GLY A 40 3.81 7.81 31.15
C GLY A 40 5.17 8.23 30.57
N ASP A 41 5.24 8.62 29.29
CA ASP A 41 6.44 9.21 28.66
C ASP A 41 6.03 9.88 27.33
N ASP A 42 6.37 11.16 27.16
CA ASP A 42 6.05 11.95 25.95
C ASP A 42 6.93 11.54 24.74
N GLN A 43 7.34 10.28 24.63
CA GLN A 43 8.18 9.79 23.52
C GLN A 43 7.39 9.31 22.31
N LEU A 44 6.14 8.90 22.50
CA LEU A 44 5.23 8.48 21.44
C LEU A 44 4.01 9.38 21.41
N GLY A 45 3.47 9.56 20.21
CA GLY A 45 2.21 10.26 20.01
C GLY A 45 1.36 9.55 18.97
N LEU A 46 0.05 9.73 19.11
CA LEU A 46 -0.95 9.32 18.14
C LEU A 46 -1.48 10.58 17.44
N VAL A 47 -1.36 10.62 16.12
CA VAL A 47 -1.89 11.72 15.32
C VAL A 47 -3.35 11.44 15.01
N VAL A 48 -4.23 12.37 15.37
CA VAL A 48 -5.69 12.17 15.32
C VAL A 48 -6.44 13.39 14.78
N SER A 49 -7.71 13.19 14.42
CA SER A 49 -8.71 14.23 14.20
C SER A 49 -10.04 13.83 14.86
N HIS A 50 -10.85 14.82 15.22
CA HIS A 50 -12.21 14.59 15.71
C HIS A 50 -13.20 14.65 14.56
N VAL A 51 -13.90 13.56 14.29
CA VAL A 51 -14.81 13.40 13.14
C VAL A 51 -16.26 13.20 13.59
N PRO A 52 -17.27 13.58 12.79
CA PRO A 52 -18.67 13.41 13.15
C PRO A 52 -19.06 11.93 13.30
N GLY A 53 -19.61 11.53 14.46
CA GLY A 53 -20.01 10.15 14.71
C GLY A 53 -21.08 9.64 13.74
N GLN A 54 -21.95 10.52 13.25
CA GLN A 54 -22.97 10.16 12.24
C GLN A 54 -22.39 9.52 10.96
N ASP A 55 -21.15 9.83 10.59
CA ASP A 55 -20.51 9.35 9.36
C ASP A 55 -19.48 8.24 9.67
N PHE A 56 -18.97 8.18 10.91
CA PHE A 56 -17.84 7.32 11.30
C PHE A 56 -18.16 6.26 12.36
N GLN A 57 -19.40 6.21 12.88
CA GLN A 57 -19.87 5.07 13.67
C GLN A 57 -19.94 3.82 12.79
N GLU A 58 -19.82 2.64 13.42
CA GLU A 58 -19.62 1.37 12.72
C GLU A 58 -20.61 1.10 11.56
N ASP A 59 -21.90 1.30 11.80
CA ASP A 59 -22.93 1.04 10.78
C ASP A 59 -22.90 2.04 9.62
N ALA A 60 -22.68 3.33 9.92
CA ALA A 60 -22.57 4.38 8.91
C ALA A 60 -21.28 4.21 8.09
N LEU A 61 -20.16 3.91 8.77
CA LEU A 61 -18.86 3.68 8.14
C LEU A 61 -18.93 2.53 7.15
N LYS A 62 -19.59 1.40 7.50
CA LYS A 62 -19.78 0.28 6.57
C LYS A 62 -20.49 0.70 5.29
N GLN A 63 -21.53 1.52 5.39
CA GLN A 63 -22.26 2.02 4.22
C GLN A 63 -21.40 2.97 3.39
N HIS A 64 -20.68 3.89 4.05
CA HIS A 64 -19.81 4.84 3.38
C HIS A 64 -18.59 4.19 2.70
N LEU A 65 -18.10 3.06 3.21
CA LEU A 65 -17.02 2.30 2.55
C LEU A 65 -17.46 1.66 1.22
N GLU A 66 -18.77 1.56 0.95
CA GLU A 66 -19.30 1.15 -0.36
C GLU A 66 -19.42 2.33 -1.35
N ASP A 67 -19.36 3.57 -0.85
CA ASP A 67 -19.32 4.79 -1.66
C ASP A 67 -17.87 5.10 -2.07
N LEU A 68 -17.57 4.90 -3.35
CA LEU A 68 -16.22 5.10 -3.90
C LEU A 68 -15.75 6.55 -3.82
N GLU A 69 -16.64 7.53 -4.00
CA GLU A 69 -16.27 8.95 -3.96
C GLU A 69 -15.93 9.37 -2.53
N TRP A 70 -16.74 8.93 -1.58
CA TRP A 70 -16.47 9.15 -0.16
C TRP A 70 -15.18 8.45 0.28
N LEU A 71 -15.00 7.18 -0.10
CA LEU A 71 -13.81 6.40 0.22
C LEU A 71 -12.55 7.05 -0.35
N GLU A 72 -12.58 7.51 -1.60
CA GLU A 72 -11.46 8.22 -2.22
C GLU A 72 -11.12 9.51 -1.44
N ALA A 73 -12.13 10.30 -1.08
CA ALA A 73 -11.93 11.54 -0.32
C ALA A 73 -11.29 11.27 1.05
N VAL A 74 -11.79 10.26 1.78
CA VAL A 74 -11.26 9.85 3.08
C VAL A 74 -9.84 9.29 2.95
N ALA A 75 -9.58 8.44 1.96
CA ALA A 75 -8.26 7.88 1.69
C ALA A 75 -7.24 8.97 1.34
N ARG A 76 -7.62 9.93 0.49
CA ARG A 76 -6.77 11.06 0.12
C ARG A 76 -6.43 11.95 1.32
N ALA A 77 -7.42 12.29 2.13
CA ALA A 77 -7.21 13.10 3.33
C ALA A 77 -6.33 12.37 4.37
N HIS A 78 -6.59 11.08 4.60
CA HIS A 78 -5.78 10.24 5.46
C HIS A 78 -4.32 10.16 4.99
N HIS A 79 -4.12 9.92 3.70
CA HIS A 79 -2.79 9.82 3.12
C HIS A 79 -2.03 11.15 3.20
N GLY A 80 -2.68 12.27 2.88
CA GLY A 80 -2.06 13.59 2.94
C GLY A 80 -1.53 13.96 4.33
N VAL A 81 -2.23 13.55 5.40
CA VAL A 81 -1.73 13.71 6.78
C VAL A 81 -0.46 12.88 7.00
N ILE A 82 -0.46 11.62 6.56
CA ILE A 82 0.68 10.71 6.76
C ILE A 82 1.91 11.14 5.96
N GLU A 83 1.73 11.59 4.72
CA GLU A 83 2.82 12.15 3.91
C GLU A 83 3.44 13.38 4.60
N ALA A 84 2.61 14.33 5.04
CA ALA A 84 3.08 15.53 5.73
C ALA A 84 3.83 15.23 7.05
N LEU A 85 3.46 14.15 7.75
CA LEU A 85 4.18 13.66 8.92
C LEU A 85 5.51 12.98 8.55
N GLY A 86 5.50 12.18 7.47
CA GLY A 86 6.68 11.44 6.99
C GLY A 86 7.83 12.34 6.56
N GLU A 87 7.54 13.57 6.12
CA GLU A 87 8.57 14.60 5.86
C GLU A 87 9.31 15.07 7.12
N ARG A 88 8.77 14.80 8.31
CA ARG A 88 9.22 15.38 9.59
C ARG A 88 9.74 14.34 10.58
N THR A 89 9.14 13.16 10.58
CA THR A 89 9.46 12.10 11.55
C THR A 89 9.16 10.72 10.96
N THR A 90 9.70 9.68 11.59
CA THR A 90 9.31 8.31 11.28
C THR A 90 7.85 8.10 11.68
N VAL A 91 7.05 7.66 10.70
CA VAL A 91 5.63 7.39 10.88
C VAL A 91 5.38 5.88 10.91
N LEU A 92 4.43 5.48 11.75
CA LEU A 92 3.80 4.18 11.73
C LEU A 92 2.35 4.35 11.27
N PRO A 93 2.08 4.25 9.97
CA PRO A 93 0.73 4.42 9.44
C PRO A 93 -0.25 3.40 10.05
N LEU A 94 -1.39 3.88 10.51
CA LEU A 94 -2.51 3.02 10.90
C LEU A 94 -3.39 2.72 9.69
N ARG A 95 -4.22 1.68 9.79
CA ARG A 95 -5.16 1.33 8.72
C ARG A 95 -6.17 2.46 8.54
N LEU A 96 -6.61 2.64 7.30
CA LEU A 96 -7.69 3.57 6.98
C LEU A 96 -8.91 3.28 7.86
N ALA A 97 -9.56 4.35 8.33
CA ALA A 97 -10.75 4.26 9.18
C ALA A 97 -10.52 3.58 10.54
N THR A 98 -9.32 3.74 11.12
CA THR A 98 -9.09 3.43 12.54
C THR A 98 -9.72 4.52 13.41
N VAL A 99 -10.84 4.20 14.07
CA VAL A 99 -11.65 5.16 14.84
C VAL A 99 -11.84 4.67 16.28
N TYR A 100 -11.71 5.58 17.23
CA TYR A 100 -11.96 5.37 18.66
C TYR A 100 -13.14 6.21 19.13
N LEU A 101 -13.78 5.79 20.23
CA LEU A 101 -14.88 6.53 20.83
C LEU A 101 -14.45 7.93 21.29
N ASP A 102 -13.26 8.05 21.86
CA ASP A 102 -12.70 9.31 22.34
C ASP A 102 -11.16 9.25 22.46
N ASP A 103 -10.55 10.38 22.80
CA ASP A 103 -9.10 10.51 23.01
C ASP A 103 -8.58 9.62 24.15
N ASN A 104 -9.42 9.25 25.12
CA ASN A 104 -9.00 8.39 26.23
C ASN A 104 -8.80 6.96 25.75
N ARG A 105 -9.73 6.41 24.95
CA ARG A 105 -9.58 5.10 24.31
C ARG A 105 -8.39 5.06 23.35
N ALA A 106 -8.18 6.14 22.61
CA ALA A 106 -7.02 6.28 21.73
C ALA A 106 -5.70 6.26 22.52
N ARG A 107 -5.65 6.93 23.69
CA ARG A 107 -4.50 6.91 24.60
C ARG A 107 -4.27 5.56 25.25
N GLU A 108 -5.33 4.89 25.71
CA GLU A 108 -5.25 3.52 26.27
C GLU A 108 -4.63 2.54 25.26
N MET A 109 -4.99 2.65 23.98
CA MET A 109 -4.40 1.85 22.90
C MET A 109 -2.91 2.16 22.72
N LEU A 110 -2.53 3.44 22.72
CA LEU A 110 -1.12 3.86 22.62
C LEU A 110 -0.29 3.35 23.80
N GLU A 111 -0.84 3.43 25.01
CA GLU A 111 -0.24 2.94 26.25
C GLU A 111 -0.03 1.43 26.23
N ALA A 112 -1.07 0.66 25.87
CA ALA A 112 -1.01 -0.79 25.80
C ALA A 112 -0.01 -1.30 24.74
N GLY A 113 0.11 -0.59 23.61
CA GLY A 113 0.99 -0.96 22.50
C GLY A 113 2.39 -0.34 22.55
N ARG A 114 2.73 0.44 23.59
CA ARG A 114 3.92 1.32 23.63
C ARG A 114 5.21 0.65 23.16
N THR A 115 5.58 -0.48 23.75
CA THR A 115 6.84 -1.18 23.43
C THR A 115 6.86 -1.64 21.97
N MET A 116 5.76 -2.24 21.50
CA MET A 116 5.62 -2.69 20.12
C MET A 116 5.73 -1.52 19.13
N PHE A 117 5.05 -0.41 19.40
CA PHE A 117 5.12 0.78 18.54
C PHE A 117 6.52 1.39 18.51
N ALA A 118 7.19 1.49 19.65
CA ALA A 118 8.56 2.02 19.73
C ALA A 118 9.57 1.15 18.95
N GLU A 119 9.44 -0.18 19.03
CA GLU A 119 10.25 -1.12 18.26
C GLU A 119 9.99 -1.01 16.76
N ARG A 120 8.72 -0.94 16.34
CA ARG A 120 8.35 -0.77 14.93
C ARG A 120 8.86 0.55 14.37
N LEU A 121 8.66 1.66 15.09
CA LEU A 121 9.22 2.96 14.70
C LEU A 121 10.75 2.97 14.65
N ALA A 122 11.44 2.12 15.42
CA ALA A 122 12.89 1.97 15.30
C ALA A 122 13.27 1.24 14.01
N LEU A 123 12.57 0.15 13.67
CA LEU A 123 12.80 -0.61 12.44
C LEU A 123 12.56 0.23 11.18
N LEU A 124 11.56 1.10 11.21
CA LEU A 124 11.17 1.94 10.08
C LEU A 124 11.97 3.24 9.95
N SER A 125 12.81 3.54 10.94
CA SER A 125 13.58 4.79 10.96
C SER A 125 14.52 4.88 9.76
N GLU A 126 14.49 6.00 9.03
CA GLU A 126 15.27 6.23 7.81
C GLU A 126 15.00 5.23 6.66
N HIS A 127 13.80 4.64 6.65
CA HIS A 127 13.34 3.76 5.58
C HIS A 127 12.09 4.32 4.92
N VAL A 128 11.91 3.96 3.65
CA VAL A 128 10.70 4.21 2.87
C VAL A 128 10.24 2.93 2.20
N GLU A 129 8.97 2.89 1.83
CA GLU A 129 8.41 1.77 1.09
C GLU A 129 8.38 2.05 -0.41
N TRP A 130 8.82 1.07 -1.19
CA TRP A 130 8.66 1.03 -2.63
C TRP A 130 7.79 -0.16 -3.03
N GLY A 131 6.69 0.11 -3.73
CA GLY A 131 5.89 -0.92 -4.37
C GLY A 131 6.51 -1.29 -5.72
N VAL A 132 6.66 -2.57 -6.01
CA VAL A 132 7.13 -3.06 -7.31
C VAL A 132 6.10 -4.00 -7.90
N LYS A 133 5.68 -3.69 -9.13
CA LYS A 133 4.72 -4.46 -9.90
C LYS A 133 5.35 -4.96 -11.19
N ILE A 134 5.05 -6.20 -11.57
CA ILE A 134 5.45 -6.77 -12.86
C ILE A 134 4.20 -7.10 -13.65
N TYR A 135 4.15 -6.64 -14.89
CA TYR A 135 3.06 -6.84 -15.82
C TYR A 135 3.54 -7.65 -17.02
N VAL A 136 2.70 -8.60 -17.44
CA VAL A 136 2.81 -9.34 -18.69
C VAL A 136 1.90 -8.68 -19.72
N GLU A 137 2.48 -8.17 -20.80
CA GLU A 137 1.71 -7.56 -21.88
C GLU A 137 0.94 -8.63 -22.67
N SER A 138 -0.28 -8.31 -23.11
CA SER A 138 -1.11 -9.27 -23.86
C SER A 138 -0.47 -9.64 -25.20
N ALA A 139 -0.43 -10.93 -25.52
CA ALA A 139 0.13 -11.45 -26.77
C ALA A 139 -0.51 -10.86 -28.05
N THR A 140 -1.75 -10.37 -27.96
CA THR A 140 -2.42 -9.62 -29.04
C THR A 140 -1.75 -8.28 -29.36
N ALA A 141 -1.10 -7.63 -28.40
CA ALA A 141 -0.30 -6.42 -28.63
C ALA A 141 1.06 -6.72 -29.27
N LEU A 142 1.60 -7.92 -29.04
CA LEU A 142 2.91 -8.36 -29.55
C LEU A 142 2.84 -8.99 -30.96
N THR A 143 1.64 -9.14 -31.53
CA THR A 143 1.47 -9.77 -32.85
C THR A 143 1.11 -8.72 -33.90
N GLU A 144 2.09 -8.20 -34.64
CA GLU A 144 1.79 -7.58 -35.94
C GLU A 144 1.12 -8.60 -36.87
N PRO A 145 0.12 -8.20 -37.68
CA PRO A 145 -0.64 -9.13 -38.52
C PRO A 145 0.24 -9.68 -39.65
N THR A 146 0.93 -10.79 -39.39
CA THR A 146 1.75 -11.45 -40.42
C THR A 146 0.86 -12.36 -41.28
N VAL A 147 0.49 -11.83 -42.45
CA VAL A 147 0.13 -12.44 -43.77
C VAL A 147 -0.82 -13.67 -43.79
N PRO A 148 -1.81 -13.73 -44.71
CA PRO A 148 -2.84 -14.78 -44.70
C PRO A 148 -2.24 -16.18 -44.86
N ALA A 149 -2.73 -17.13 -44.06
CA ALA A 149 -2.44 -18.55 -44.21
C ALA A 149 -3.13 -19.14 -45.45
N ALA A 150 -2.73 -18.71 -46.64
CA ALA A 150 -3.12 -19.34 -47.90
C ALA A 150 -2.21 -20.56 -48.13
N GLU A 151 -2.53 -21.70 -47.48
CA GLU A 151 -2.13 -23.09 -47.88
C GLU A 151 -2.43 -24.18 -46.81
N LEU A 152 -3.29 -23.93 -45.81
CA LEU A 152 -3.66 -24.94 -44.79
C LEU A 152 -5.17 -25.13 -44.65
N THR A 153 -5.60 -26.37 -44.36
CA THR A 153 -6.99 -26.64 -43.98
C THR A 153 -7.37 -25.90 -42.69
N PRO A 154 -8.60 -25.38 -42.55
CA PRO A 154 -9.01 -24.53 -41.43
C PRO A 154 -8.68 -25.08 -40.04
N GLY A 155 -8.82 -26.40 -39.84
CA GLY A 155 -8.48 -27.07 -38.57
C GLY A 155 -6.97 -27.12 -38.26
N ARG A 156 -6.10 -27.26 -39.28
CA ARG A 156 -4.64 -27.22 -39.11
C ARG A 156 -4.14 -25.79 -38.91
N ALA A 157 -4.75 -24.81 -39.58
CA ALA A 157 -4.48 -23.40 -39.36
C ALA A 157 -4.84 -22.97 -37.92
N TYR A 158 -6.00 -23.41 -37.40
CA TYR A 158 -6.40 -23.17 -36.02
C TYR A 158 -5.44 -23.79 -35.00
N LEU A 159 -5.09 -25.08 -35.15
CA LEU A 159 -4.17 -25.75 -34.22
C LEU A 159 -2.75 -25.14 -34.26
N ARG A 160 -2.27 -24.71 -35.44
CA ARG A 160 -0.98 -24.02 -35.59
C ARG A 160 -1.00 -22.66 -34.91
N ASN A 161 -2.04 -21.86 -35.14
CA ASN A 161 -2.20 -20.55 -34.51
C ASN A 161 -2.30 -20.70 -32.98
N ARG A 162 -3.07 -21.66 -32.48
CA ARG A 162 -3.17 -21.96 -31.04
C ARG A 162 -1.83 -22.38 -30.42
N ARG A 163 -1.03 -23.21 -31.11
CA ARG A 163 0.32 -23.58 -30.64
C ARG A 163 1.28 -22.40 -30.64
N GLN A 164 1.22 -21.55 -31.66
CA GLN A 164 2.05 -20.34 -31.75
C GLN A 164 1.70 -19.34 -30.65
N GLN A 165 0.41 -19.12 -30.40
CA GLN A 165 -0.08 -18.30 -29.29
C GLN A 165 0.38 -18.84 -27.92
N GLN A 166 0.29 -20.15 -27.72
CA GLN A 166 0.79 -20.78 -26.48
C GLN A 166 2.30 -20.59 -26.32
N SER A 167 3.08 -20.80 -27.38
CA SER A 167 4.53 -20.62 -27.37
C SER A 167 4.96 -19.18 -27.08
N VAL A 168 4.27 -18.20 -27.65
CA VAL A 168 4.50 -16.77 -27.37
C VAL A 168 4.19 -16.49 -25.90
N ARG A 169 3.03 -16.95 -25.42
CA ARG A 169 2.62 -16.76 -24.03
C ARG A 169 3.62 -17.37 -23.03
N ASP A 170 4.06 -18.61 -23.28
CA ASP A 170 5.05 -19.29 -22.44
C ASP A 170 6.39 -18.54 -22.42
N THR A 171 6.80 -17.96 -23.56
CA THR A 171 8.02 -17.12 -23.66
C THR A 171 7.90 -15.85 -22.82
N VAL A 172 6.76 -15.17 -22.86
CA VAL A 172 6.54 -13.93 -22.08
C VAL A 172 6.48 -14.24 -20.57
N TYR A 173 5.84 -15.33 -20.14
CA TYR A 173 5.87 -15.72 -18.73
C TYR A 173 7.28 -16.11 -18.26
N GLN A 174 8.10 -16.75 -19.10
CA GLN A 174 9.52 -17.00 -18.78
C GLN A 174 10.30 -15.69 -18.66
N ALA A 175 10.02 -14.70 -19.51
CA ALA A 175 10.60 -13.37 -19.40
C ALA A 175 10.17 -12.70 -18.09
N ALA A 176 8.90 -12.77 -17.71
CA ALA A 176 8.40 -12.21 -16.46
C ALA A 176 9.03 -12.88 -15.23
N GLN A 177 9.24 -14.20 -15.26
CA GLN A 177 9.96 -14.92 -14.22
C GLN A 177 11.41 -14.42 -14.07
N LYS A 178 12.12 -14.19 -15.18
CA LYS A 178 13.47 -13.62 -15.15
C LYS A 178 13.48 -12.19 -14.59
N ALA A 179 12.50 -11.38 -14.95
CA ALA A 179 12.34 -10.03 -14.39
C ALA A 179 12.11 -10.10 -12.87
N ALA A 180 11.23 -11.00 -12.41
CA ALA A 180 10.97 -11.22 -10.99
C ALA A 180 12.22 -11.65 -10.22
N GLU A 181 13.04 -12.54 -10.78
CA GLU A 181 14.31 -12.96 -10.19
C GLU A 181 15.31 -11.79 -10.06
N ARG A 182 15.37 -10.91 -11.07
CA ARG A 182 16.22 -9.70 -11.06
C ARG A 182 15.74 -8.69 -10.02
N VAL A 183 14.43 -8.41 -9.97
CA VAL A 183 13.82 -7.55 -8.94
C VAL A 183 14.07 -8.11 -7.54
N GLU A 184 13.93 -9.41 -7.35
CA GLU A 184 14.19 -10.06 -6.07
C GLU A 184 15.67 -9.97 -5.66
N ALA A 185 16.60 -10.07 -6.63
CA ALA A 185 18.01 -9.85 -6.38
C ALA A 185 18.31 -8.39 -5.97
N ALA A 186 17.69 -7.41 -6.64
CA ALA A 186 17.77 -6.00 -6.25
C ALA A 186 17.23 -5.78 -4.82
N GLY A 187 16.08 -6.37 -4.51
CA GLY A 187 15.49 -6.36 -3.17
C GLY A 187 16.43 -6.91 -2.11
N ARG A 188 17.00 -8.11 -2.31
CA ARG A 188 17.98 -8.69 -1.37
C ARG A 188 19.23 -7.83 -1.17
N LYS A 189 19.66 -7.10 -2.20
CA LYS A 189 20.86 -6.27 -2.16
C LYS A 189 20.63 -4.97 -1.40
N HIS A 190 19.47 -4.35 -1.61
CA HIS A 190 19.23 -2.97 -1.19
C HIS A 190 18.22 -2.81 -0.05
N ALA A 191 17.17 -3.63 -0.04
CA ALA A 191 16.08 -3.53 0.93
C ALA A 191 16.41 -4.25 2.25
N SER A 192 15.84 -3.73 3.33
CA SER A 192 15.92 -4.33 4.67
C SER A 192 14.85 -5.42 4.87
N ASP A 193 13.71 -5.30 4.18
CA ASP A 193 12.61 -6.26 4.27
C ASP A 193 11.75 -6.25 2.99
N ARG A 194 10.93 -7.29 2.80
CA ARG A 194 10.00 -7.46 1.67
C ARG A 194 8.68 -8.08 2.14
N VAL A 195 7.57 -7.50 1.68
CA VAL A 195 6.24 -8.11 1.78
C VAL A 195 5.72 -8.43 0.38
N ARG A 196 5.22 -9.65 0.17
CA ARG A 196 4.54 -10.02 -1.07
C ARG A 196 3.04 -9.87 -0.91
N HIS A 197 2.44 -8.99 -1.71
CA HIS A 197 0.99 -8.81 -1.73
C HIS A 197 0.33 -9.77 -2.71
N ARG A 198 -0.93 -10.09 -2.45
CA ARG A 198 -1.74 -10.83 -3.41
C ARG A 198 -1.92 -9.99 -4.66
N VAL A 199 -1.63 -10.59 -5.81
CA VAL A 199 -1.96 -10.02 -7.11
C VAL A 199 -3.49 -9.97 -7.21
N GLN A 200 -4.07 -8.77 -7.29
CA GLN A 200 -5.51 -8.61 -7.48
C GLN A 200 -5.87 -9.00 -8.93
N GLN A 201 -6.74 -9.99 -9.09
CA GLN A 201 -7.33 -10.38 -10.37
C GLN A 201 -8.76 -9.83 -10.42
N GLY A 202 -9.09 -8.92 -11.36
CA GLY A 202 -10.46 -8.40 -11.52
C GLY A 202 -10.55 -7.03 -12.21
N LEU A 203 -11.78 -6.55 -12.45
CA LEU A 203 -12.14 -5.33 -13.22
C LEU A 203 -11.36 -4.04 -12.84
N LEU A 204 -10.83 -3.94 -11.63
CA LEU A 204 -10.01 -2.81 -11.17
C LEU A 204 -8.59 -2.79 -11.76
N ALA A 205 -8.13 -3.90 -12.35
CA ALA A 205 -6.93 -3.94 -13.17
C ALA A 205 -7.17 -3.32 -14.57
N ASP A 206 -8.43 -3.33 -15.04
CA ASP A 206 -8.83 -2.78 -16.34
C ASP A 206 -9.14 -1.27 -16.29
N THR A 207 -9.35 -0.70 -15.10
CA THR A 207 -9.74 0.72 -14.94
C THR A 207 -8.57 1.72 -14.94
N ALA A 208 -7.33 1.25 -14.90
CA ALA A 208 -6.15 2.11 -14.82
C ALA A 208 -5.26 2.05 -16.08
N GLY A 209 -5.83 1.89 -17.28
CA GLY A 209 -5.06 1.94 -18.53
C GLY A 209 -3.90 0.93 -18.61
N ALA A 210 -3.86 -0.06 -17.72
CA ALA A 210 -2.77 -1.01 -17.59
C ALA A 210 -2.94 -2.07 -18.67
N VAL A 211 -2.21 -1.90 -19.77
CA VAL A 211 -2.09 -2.92 -20.81
C VAL A 211 -1.27 -4.07 -20.21
N GLY A 212 -1.93 -5.10 -19.65
CA GLY A 212 -1.28 -6.35 -19.23
C GLY A 212 -1.74 -6.94 -17.89
N GLU A 213 -1.48 -8.24 -17.71
CA GLU A 213 -1.74 -8.99 -16.48
C GLU A 213 -0.66 -8.69 -15.44
N ASN A 214 -1.03 -8.18 -14.26
CA ASN A 214 -0.10 -8.10 -13.14
C ASN A 214 0.23 -9.52 -12.65
N VAL A 215 1.50 -9.86 -12.52
CA VAL A 215 1.97 -11.17 -12.04
C VAL A 215 2.78 -11.08 -10.74
N VAL A 216 3.23 -9.88 -10.36
CA VAL A 216 3.94 -9.60 -9.11
C VAL A 216 3.46 -8.27 -8.55
N ASN A 217 3.24 -8.25 -7.24
CA ASN A 217 2.92 -7.06 -6.46
C ASN A 217 3.65 -7.16 -5.12
N ASP A 218 4.87 -6.64 -5.06
CA ASP A 218 5.72 -6.69 -3.85
C ASP A 218 5.89 -5.29 -3.28
N ALA A 219 6.10 -5.20 -1.96
CA ALA A 219 6.56 -4.01 -1.27
C ALA A 219 7.95 -4.26 -0.69
N TYR A 220 8.84 -3.27 -0.80
CA TYR A 220 10.20 -3.31 -0.29
C TYR A 220 10.43 -2.17 0.69
N LEU A 221 10.96 -2.49 1.87
CA LEU A 221 11.39 -1.50 2.84
C LEU A 221 12.85 -1.15 2.55
N VAL A 222 13.09 0.04 1.99
CA VAL A 222 14.40 0.45 1.49
C VAL A 222 14.96 1.57 2.36
N PRO A 223 16.21 1.45 2.86
CA PRO A 223 16.88 2.57 3.52
C PRO A 223 16.97 3.77 2.57
N LEU A 224 16.69 4.98 3.04
CA LEU A 224 16.67 6.21 2.22
C LEU A 224 17.92 6.36 1.34
N LYS A 225 19.10 6.10 1.91
CA LYS A 225 20.40 6.16 1.22
C LYS A 225 20.63 5.13 0.11
N ARG A 226 19.74 4.15 -0.06
CA ARG A 226 19.83 3.09 -1.08
C ARG A 226 18.70 3.16 -2.11
N CYS A 227 17.82 4.16 -2.03
CA CYS A 227 16.67 4.28 -2.92
C CYS A 227 17.10 4.38 -4.39
N ASP A 228 18.09 5.21 -4.70
CA ASP A 228 18.54 5.42 -6.08
C ASP A 228 19.12 4.13 -6.69
N ASP A 229 19.97 3.42 -5.94
CA ASP A 229 20.55 2.16 -6.39
C ASP A 229 19.49 1.05 -6.54
N PHE A 230 18.51 1.02 -5.64
CA PHE A 230 17.38 0.08 -5.71
C PHE A 230 16.53 0.33 -6.95
N LEU A 231 16.14 1.59 -7.19
CA LEU A 231 15.34 1.98 -8.34
C LEU A 231 16.08 1.70 -9.65
N ALA A 232 17.38 2.01 -9.73
CA ALA A 232 18.19 1.68 -10.87
C ALA A 232 18.14 0.17 -11.15
N ASP A 233 18.45 -0.68 -10.18
CA ASP A 233 18.45 -2.14 -10.38
C ASP A 233 17.05 -2.68 -10.76
N VAL A 234 15.96 -2.11 -10.21
CA VAL A 234 14.56 -2.48 -10.54
C VAL A 234 14.18 -2.04 -11.95
N THR A 235 14.51 -0.82 -12.36
CA THR A 235 14.22 -0.32 -13.72
C THR A 235 14.95 -1.15 -14.78
N HIS A 236 16.20 -1.56 -14.52
CA HIS A 236 16.96 -2.40 -15.45
C HIS A 236 16.50 -3.88 -15.43
N ALA A 237 15.61 -4.27 -14.50
CA ALA A 237 15.18 -5.67 -14.38
C ALA A 237 14.45 -6.19 -15.64
N ALA A 238 13.71 -5.32 -16.34
CA ALA A 238 13.00 -5.65 -17.57
C ALA A 238 13.88 -5.58 -18.84
N GLU A 239 15.13 -5.11 -18.76
CA GLU A 239 15.94 -4.90 -19.95
C GLU A 239 16.23 -6.21 -20.70
N GLY A 240 16.00 -6.17 -22.01
CA GLY A 240 16.13 -7.33 -22.90
C GLY A 240 15.06 -8.41 -22.70
N LEU A 241 13.94 -8.09 -22.04
CA LEU A 241 12.81 -8.98 -21.81
C LEU A 241 11.56 -8.44 -22.51
N ASP A 242 11.21 -9.00 -23.66
CA ASP A 242 10.06 -8.56 -24.44
C ASP A 242 8.72 -8.94 -23.78
N GLY A 243 7.75 -8.04 -23.85
CA GLY A 243 6.39 -8.25 -23.32
C GLY A 243 6.29 -8.19 -21.79
N VAL A 244 7.30 -7.65 -21.11
CA VAL A 244 7.32 -7.49 -19.64
C VAL A 244 7.55 -6.04 -19.28
N ARG A 245 6.73 -5.52 -18.39
CA ARG A 245 6.87 -4.18 -17.82
C ARG A 245 7.04 -4.27 -16.30
N VAL A 246 8.05 -3.60 -15.78
CA VAL A 246 8.30 -3.48 -14.33
C VAL A 246 8.01 -2.04 -13.93
N GLU A 247 7.19 -1.85 -12.92
CA GLU A 247 6.86 -0.53 -12.36
C GLU A 247 7.25 -0.45 -10.89
N ALA A 248 7.93 0.62 -10.52
CA ALA A 248 8.17 0.98 -9.13
C ALA A 248 7.31 2.19 -8.76
N THR A 249 6.63 2.15 -7.63
CA THR A 249 5.83 3.26 -7.09
C THR A 249 6.30 3.63 -5.69
N GLY A 250 6.38 4.93 -5.42
CA GLY A 250 6.89 5.47 -4.16
C GLY A 250 7.75 6.72 -4.38
N PRO A 251 8.53 7.13 -3.35
CA PRO A 251 8.61 6.52 -2.04
C PRO A 251 7.31 6.75 -1.24
N TRP A 252 6.83 5.72 -0.54
CA TRP A 252 5.64 5.80 0.32
C TRP A 252 6.02 5.71 1.80
N ALA A 253 5.12 6.18 2.66
CA ALA A 253 5.14 5.77 4.07
C ALA A 253 4.99 4.22 4.16
N PRO A 254 5.62 3.57 5.14
CA PRO A 254 5.78 2.12 5.15
C PRO A 254 4.54 1.35 5.65
N TYR A 255 3.41 1.51 4.97
CA TYR A 255 2.13 0.86 5.30
C TYR A 255 2.25 -0.67 5.41
N SER A 256 2.96 -1.31 4.48
CA SER A 256 3.11 -2.77 4.42
C SER A 256 3.93 -3.34 5.59
N PHE A 257 4.70 -2.48 6.26
CA PHE A 257 5.62 -2.86 7.34
C PHE A 257 5.20 -2.31 8.71
N ALA A 258 4.12 -1.51 8.76
CA ALA A 258 3.69 -0.79 9.95
C ALA A 258 3.07 -1.70 11.01
N MET A 259 2.27 -2.68 10.61
CA MET A 259 1.66 -3.65 11.52
C MET A 259 1.84 -5.05 10.94
N PRO A 260 2.12 -6.07 11.76
CA PRO A 260 2.03 -7.44 11.27
C PRO A 260 0.64 -7.65 10.66
N PHE A 261 0.59 -8.24 9.47
CA PHE A 261 -0.67 -8.68 8.88
C PHE A 261 -1.26 -9.73 9.80
N ASP A 262 -2.27 -9.35 10.58
CA ASP A 262 -3.16 -10.34 11.16
C ASP A 262 -3.86 -11.04 10.00
N GLU A 263 -3.53 -12.31 9.75
CA GLU A 263 -4.31 -13.21 8.90
C GLU A 263 -5.69 -13.57 9.50
N SER A 264 -6.21 -12.73 10.39
CA SER A 264 -7.60 -12.75 10.87
C SER A 264 -8.31 -11.50 10.36
N GLY A 265 -8.75 -11.56 9.11
CA GLY A 265 -9.87 -10.76 8.66
C GLY A 265 -11.13 -11.16 9.44
N GLY A 266 -11.77 -10.18 10.07
CA GLY A 266 -13.10 -10.30 10.66
C GLY A 266 -13.11 -10.43 12.19
N ALA A 267 -13.70 -9.42 12.84
CA ALA A 267 -14.06 -9.37 14.25
C ALA A 267 -12.89 -9.22 15.26
N ALA A 268 -12.39 -7.99 15.37
CA ALA A 268 -12.05 -7.43 16.68
C ALA A 268 -12.83 -6.12 16.86
N ALA A 269 -14.15 -6.21 16.69
CA ALA A 269 -15.07 -5.26 17.29
C ALA A 269 -15.15 -5.63 18.78
N ALA A 270 -14.83 -4.65 19.62
CA ALA A 270 -15.06 -4.55 21.06
C ALA A 270 -15.84 -5.72 21.70
N GLU A 271 -15.13 -6.59 22.42
CA GLU A 271 -15.73 -7.34 23.51
C GLU A 271 -15.05 -6.91 24.81
N GLY A 272 -15.74 -6.03 25.53
CA GLY A 272 -15.25 -5.41 26.75
C GLY A 272 -16.37 -4.67 27.46
N ALA A 273 -17.35 -5.42 27.99
CA ALA A 273 -18.26 -4.92 29.01
C ALA A 273 -18.54 -6.03 30.05
N PRO A 274 -18.26 -5.81 31.35
CA PRO A 274 -18.63 -6.70 32.44
C PRO A 274 -19.90 -6.19 33.18
N PRO A 275 -20.43 -6.88 34.21
CA PRO A 275 -20.23 -8.28 34.61
C PRO A 275 -21.42 -9.21 34.27
#